data_AF-A0A352BFX5-F1
#
_entry.id   AF-A0A352BFX5-F1
#
_cell.length_a   1.000
_cell.length_b   1.000
_cell.length_c   1.000
_cell.angle_alpha   90.00
_cell.angle_beta   90.00
_cell.angle_gamma   90.00
#
_symmetry.space_group_name_H-M   'P 1'
#
loop_
_entity.id
_entity.type
_entity.pdbx_description
1 polymer ?
#
loop_
_entity_poly.entity_id
_entity_poly.type
_entity_poly.pdbx_seq_one_letter_code
_entity_poly.pdbx_strand_id
1 'polypeptide(L)'
;MPKNQSKLSAIWSSIWKSLLISILVALVASIALGYKFIFVNGGSAEPDIHYKSIIVTTKTDFRNLNEGDFITFKNNSSYVTHKIIAIKRDGYFQKGEVFVATINGEECKMVYGSNKAYGMDTAEETMDKSNLSDLRGDCNIITMQRSETPDANKDCVNFQKNFVGQVIYTNYPIGLTIDLLKNNPLIMVGLIGCFALLIIYKDQTEISVQY
;
A
#
# COMPACT_ATOMS: atom_id res chain seq x y z
N MET A 1 52.76 -13.69 16.04
CA MET A 1 52.25 -13.28 14.71
C MET A 1 50.91 -12.57 14.86
N PRO A 2 50.85 -11.22 14.78
CA PRO A 2 49.56 -10.56 14.55
C PRO A 2 49.68 -9.37 13.58
N LYS A 3 49.08 -9.45 12.38
CA LYS A 3 48.88 -8.28 11.52
C LYS A 3 47.72 -8.37 10.52
N ASN A 4 46.93 -9.45 10.55
CA ASN A 4 45.88 -9.69 9.55
C ASN A 4 44.45 -9.27 10.00
N GLN A 5 44.24 -9.04 11.30
CA GLN A 5 42.92 -8.69 11.86
C GLN A 5 42.49 -7.24 11.54
N SER A 6 43.40 -6.27 11.50
CA SER A 6 43.08 -4.85 11.30
C SER A 6 42.68 -4.47 9.87
N LYS A 7 43.16 -5.22 8.87
CA LYS A 7 42.77 -4.98 7.46
C LYS A 7 41.37 -5.52 7.18
N LEU A 8 41.02 -6.68 7.74
CA LEU A 8 39.70 -7.29 7.59
C LEU A 8 38.59 -6.44 8.21
N SER A 9 38.80 -5.89 9.42
CA SER A 9 37.81 -5.02 10.09
C SER A 9 37.62 -3.68 9.37
N ALA A 10 38.69 -3.12 8.78
CA ALA A 10 38.62 -1.89 7.98
C ALA A 10 37.86 -2.09 6.65
N ILE A 11 38.10 -3.22 5.97
CA ILE A 11 37.37 -3.59 4.75
C ILE A 11 35.88 -3.80 5.07
N TRP A 12 35.57 -4.54 6.15
CA TRP A 12 34.19 -4.77 6.58
C TRP A 12 33.46 -3.47 6.89
N SER A 13 34.10 -2.56 7.64
CA SER A 13 33.51 -1.24 7.94
C SER A 13 33.22 -0.42 6.69
N SER A 14 34.10 -0.49 5.69
CA SER A 14 33.94 0.25 4.43
C SER A 14 32.78 -0.31 3.59
N ILE A 15 32.62 -1.64 3.56
CA ILE A 15 31.51 -2.32 2.87
C ILE A 15 30.17 -1.90 3.48
N TRP A 16 30.04 -1.97 4.81
CA TRP A 16 28.80 -1.59 5.49
C TRP A 16 28.43 -0.12 5.29
N LYS A 17 29.41 0.79 5.35
CA LYS A 17 29.17 2.22 5.06
C LYS A 17 28.68 2.42 3.64
N SER A 18 29.34 1.80 2.67
CA SER A 18 28.95 1.89 1.25
C SER A 18 27.55 1.34 1.02
N LEU A 19 27.18 0.23 1.69
CA LEU A 19 25.85 -0.37 1.60
C LEU A 19 24.77 0.55 2.19
N LEU A 20 25.02 1.16 3.35
CA LEU A 20 24.06 2.08 3.96
C LEU A 20 23.86 3.34 3.09
N ILE A 21 24.95 3.87 2.52
CA ILE A 21 24.89 5.01 1.61
C ILE A 21 24.09 4.65 0.35
N SER A 22 24.32 3.47 -0.25
CA SER A 22 23.58 3.07 -1.45
C SER A 22 22.08 2.88 -1.18
N ILE A 23 21.71 2.29 -0.05
CA ILE A 23 20.30 2.17 0.38
C ILE A 23 19.67 3.56 0.57
N LEU A 24 20.39 4.48 1.22
CA LEU A 24 19.89 5.85 1.43
C LEU A 24 19.69 6.57 0.10
N VAL A 25 20.66 6.49 -0.82
CA VAL A 25 20.57 7.09 -2.16
C VAL A 25 19.39 6.49 -2.93
N ALA A 26 19.21 5.17 -2.88
CA ALA A 26 18.08 4.50 -3.53
C ALA A 26 16.72 4.95 -2.96
N LEU A 27 16.63 5.14 -1.63
CA LEU A 27 15.41 5.60 -0.98
C LEU A 27 15.08 7.07 -1.34
N VAL A 28 16.09 7.94 -1.37
CA VAL A 28 15.90 9.34 -1.79
C VAL A 28 15.53 9.41 -3.28
N ALA A 29 16.21 8.64 -4.13
CA ALA A 29 15.91 8.59 -5.56
C ALA A 29 14.49 8.07 -5.83
N SER A 30 14.04 7.04 -5.13
CA SER A 30 12.67 6.53 -5.28
C SER A 30 11.62 7.56 -4.87
N ILE A 31 11.82 8.28 -3.77
CA ILE A 31 10.91 9.39 -3.40
C ILE A 31 10.92 10.48 -4.47
N ALA A 32 12.08 10.85 -5.00
CA ALA A 32 12.21 11.86 -6.06
C ALA A 32 11.53 11.45 -7.37
N LEU A 33 11.51 10.15 -7.68
CA LEU A 33 10.79 9.57 -8.83
C LEU A 33 9.27 9.48 -8.59
N GLY A 34 8.78 9.87 -7.41
CA GLY A 34 7.36 9.94 -7.11
C GLY A 34 6.77 8.67 -6.48
N TYR A 35 7.61 7.71 -6.06
CA TYR A 35 7.15 6.58 -5.24
C TYR A 35 6.74 7.06 -3.85
N LYS A 36 5.61 6.55 -3.36
CA LYS A 36 5.09 6.86 -2.02
C LYS A 36 4.98 5.59 -1.20
N PHE A 37 5.55 5.61 -0.02
CA PHE A 37 5.44 4.54 0.96
C PHE A 37 4.29 4.86 1.92
N ILE A 38 3.27 4.00 1.95
CA ILE A 38 2.08 4.20 2.77
C ILE A 38 1.94 3.02 3.72
N PHE A 39 1.69 3.31 5.00
CA PHE A 39 1.39 2.31 6.00
C PHE A 39 -0.12 2.02 6.01
N VAL A 40 -0.50 0.75 5.86
CA VAL A 40 -1.91 0.33 5.77
C VAL A 40 -2.51 0.26 7.17
N ASN A 41 -3.41 1.20 7.48
CA ASN A 41 -4.04 1.33 8.80
C ASN A 41 -5.52 0.90 8.84
N GLY A 42 -5.93 -0.02 7.97
CA GLY A 42 -7.26 -0.62 7.97
C GLY A 42 -7.27 -1.97 7.26
N GLY A 43 -8.31 -2.77 7.48
CA GLY A 43 -8.48 -4.10 6.90
C GLY A 43 -9.51 -4.17 5.77
N SER A 44 -9.86 -3.04 5.15
CA SER A 44 -10.90 -3.03 4.11
C SER A 44 -10.46 -3.82 2.89
N ALA A 45 -9.18 -3.75 2.50
CA ALA A 45 -8.58 -4.48 1.38
C ALA A 45 -8.11 -5.91 1.70
N GLU A 46 -8.49 -6.48 2.85
CA GLU A 46 -8.19 -7.88 3.18
C GLU A 46 -8.94 -8.85 2.24
N PRO A 47 -8.39 -10.04 1.96
CA PRO A 47 -7.06 -10.54 2.33
C PRO A 47 -5.94 -10.06 1.38
N ASP A 48 -6.28 -9.41 0.27
CA ASP A 48 -5.34 -9.09 -0.81
C ASP A 48 -4.22 -8.12 -0.36
N ILE A 49 -4.55 -7.16 0.51
CA ILE A 49 -3.59 -6.30 1.19
C ILE A 49 -3.84 -6.38 2.70
N HIS A 50 -2.91 -7.03 3.39
CA HIS A 50 -3.01 -7.20 4.83
C HIS A 50 -2.90 -5.88 5.61
N TYR A 51 -3.71 -5.76 6.66
CA TYR A 51 -3.58 -4.73 7.68
C TYR A 51 -2.15 -4.70 8.23
N LYS A 52 -1.63 -3.50 8.47
CA LYS A 52 -0.23 -3.23 8.87
C LYS A 52 0.82 -3.48 7.80
N SER A 53 0.45 -3.76 6.54
CA SER A 53 1.43 -3.81 5.46
C SER A 53 2.01 -2.43 5.16
N ILE A 54 3.22 -2.40 4.61
CA ILE A 54 3.71 -1.23 3.86
C ILE A 54 3.41 -1.43 2.38
N ILE A 55 2.81 -0.44 1.75
CA ILE A 55 2.55 -0.43 0.31
C ILE A 55 3.38 0.68 -0.36
N VAL A 56 3.80 0.42 -1.59
CA VAL A 56 4.45 1.39 -2.47
C VAL A 56 3.48 1.76 -3.57
N THR A 57 3.21 3.05 -3.71
CA THR A 57 2.37 3.57 -4.78
C THR A 57 3.15 4.48 -5.71
N THR A 58 2.72 4.52 -6.97
CA THR A 58 3.27 5.44 -7.98
C THR A 58 2.15 6.10 -8.77
N LYS A 59 2.43 7.26 -9.34
CA LYS A 59 1.50 7.89 -10.29
C LYS A 59 1.49 7.05 -11.57
N THR A 60 0.29 6.66 -12.00
CA THR A 60 0.07 5.92 -13.24
C THR A 60 -0.87 6.73 -14.13
N ASP A 61 -0.63 6.73 -15.45
CA ASP A 61 -1.57 7.30 -16.43
C ASP A 61 -2.90 6.54 -16.33
N PHE A 62 -4.03 7.25 -16.42
CA PHE A 62 -5.34 6.62 -16.38
C PHE A 62 -5.39 5.41 -17.31
N ARG A 63 -4.93 5.56 -18.56
CA ARG A 63 -4.95 4.54 -19.63
C ARG A 63 -4.23 3.24 -19.28
N ASN A 64 -3.32 3.27 -18.32
CA ASN A 64 -2.54 2.11 -17.90
C ASN A 64 -3.14 1.40 -16.67
N LEU A 65 -4.15 1.99 -16.02
CA LEU A 65 -4.92 1.32 -14.97
C LEU A 65 -5.84 0.27 -15.57
N ASN A 66 -5.95 -0.87 -14.92
CA ASN A 66 -6.79 -1.99 -15.31
C ASN A 66 -7.66 -2.46 -14.13
N GLU A 67 -8.74 -3.16 -14.45
CA GLU A 67 -9.49 -3.91 -13.44
C GLU A 67 -8.57 -4.93 -12.76
N GLY A 68 -8.74 -5.08 -11.45
CA GLY A 68 -7.87 -5.88 -10.60
C GLY A 68 -6.68 -5.12 -10.00
N ASP A 69 -6.31 -3.95 -10.53
CA ASP A 69 -5.28 -3.11 -9.92
C ASP A 69 -5.71 -2.57 -8.55
N PHE A 70 -4.77 -2.44 -7.62
CA PHE A 70 -5.00 -1.71 -6.39
C PHE A 70 -4.62 -0.25 -6.56
N ILE A 71 -5.48 0.66 -6.13
CA ILE A 71 -5.20 2.10 -6.16
C ILE A 71 -5.41 2.71 -4.79
N THR A 72 -4.57 3.68 -4.47
CA THR A 72 -4.77 4.59 -3.36
C THR A 72 -5.41 5.88 -3.87
N PHE A 73 -6.43 6.35 -3.17
CA PHE A 73 -7.11 7.60 -3.43
C PHE A 73 -7.42 8.32 -2.12
N LYS A 74 -7.70 9.62 -2.21
CA LYS A 74 -8.10 10.44 -1.08
C LYS A 74 -9.61 10.34 -0.91
N ASN A 75 -10.04 9.95 0.29
CA ASN A 75 -11.43 10.00 0.72
C ASN A 75 -11.50 10.88 1.97
N ASN A 76 -12.14 12.05 1.85
CA ASN A 76 -12.12 13.10 2.88
C ASN A 76 -10.68 13.48 3.30
N SER A 77 -10.35 13.29 4.59
CA SER A 77 -9.03 13.55 5.16
C SER A 77 -8.10 12.33 5.16
N SER A 78 -8.54 11.19 4.63
CA SER A 78 -7.84 9.91 4.74
C SER A 78 -7.45 9.34 3.38
N TYR A 79 -6.40 8.52 3.38
CA TYR A 79 -6.03 7.70 2.23
C TYR A 79 -6.71 6.34 2.33
N VAL A 80 -7.32 5.92 1.23
CA VAL A 80 -8.03 4.63 1.11
C VAL A 80 -7.41 3.86 -0.04
N THR A 81 -7.22 2.55 0.14
CA THR A 81 -6.62 1.68 -0.88
C THR A 81 -7.53 0.51 -1.15
N HIS A 82 -7.99 0.36 -2.39
CA HIS A 82 -8.95 -0.65 -2.82
C HIS A 82 -8.64 -1.18 -4.22
N LYS A 83 -9.22 -2.33 -4.53
CA LYS A 83 -9.10 -2.98 -5.84
C LYS A 83 -10.08 -2.36 -6.83
N ILE A 84 -9.61 -2.05 -8.03
CA ILE A 84 -10.46 -1.62 -9.14
C ILE A 84 -11.30 -2.80 -9.60
N ILE A 85 -12.60 -2.59 -9.70
CA ILE A 85 -13.54 -3.57 -10.25
C ILE A 85 -14.22 -3.11 -11.54
N ALA A 86 -14.21 -1.82 -11.84
CA ALA A 86 -14.67 -1.28 -13.11
C ALA A 86 -14.01 0.07 -13.42
N ILE A 87 -13.71 0.30 -14.70
CA ILE A 87 -13.16 1.57 -15.20
C ILE A 87 -14.02 2.08 -16.35
N LYS A 88 -14.38 3.36 -16.30
CA LYS A 88 -15.02 4.05 -17.42
C LYS A 88 -14.05 5.05 -18.05
N ARG A 89 -13.59 4.74 -19.26
CA ARG A 89 -12.63 5.57 -20.01
C ARG A 89 -13.27 6.86 -20.53
N ASP A 90 -14.50 6.73 -21.02
CA ASP A 90 -15.21 7.78 -21.72
C ASP A 90 -16.33 8.33 -20.84
N GLY A 91 -15.94 9.24 -19.94
CA GLY A 91 -16.86 9.94 -19.05
C GLY A 91 -17.01 9.28 -17.68
N TYR A 92 -18.23 9.26 -17.15
CA TYR A 92 -18.51 8.88 -15.77
C TYR A 92 -19.66 7.88 -15.66
N PHE A 93 -19.61 7.04 -14.64
CA PHE A 93 -20.70 6.14 -14.28
C PHE A 93 -21.92 6.97 -13.87
N GLN A 94 -23.06 6.66 -14.46
CA GLN A 94 -24.33 7.27 -14.14
C GLN A 94 -25.03 6.48 -13.05
N LYS A 95 -25.71 7.16 -12.14
CA LYS A 95 -26.48 6.53 -11.07
C LYS A 95 -27.50 5.54 -11.67
N GLY A 96 -27.47 4.29 -11.22
CA GLY A 96 -28.31 3.22 -11.77
C GLY A 96 -27.73 2.52 -13.01
N GLU A 97 -26.57 2.94 -13.52
CA GLU A 97 -25.87 2.25 -14.61
C GLU A 97 -25.45 0.85 -14.17
N VAL A 98 -25.78 -0.13 -15.00
CA VAL A 98 -25.35 -1.52 -14.83
C VAL A 98 -23.98 -1.66 -15.47
N PHE A 99 -23.04 -2.24 -14.73
CA PHE A 99 -21.72 -2.61 -15.23
C PHE A 99 -21.42 -4.06 -14.86
N VAL A 100 -20.54 -4.69 -15.62
CA VAL A 100 -20.02 -6.02 -15.31
C VAL A 100 -18.66 -5.85 -14.64
N ALA A 101 -18.44 -6.57 -13.56
CA ALA A 101 -17.16 -6.59 -12.85
C ALA A 101 -16.73 -8.04 -12.62
N THR A 102 -15.45 -8.32 -12.77
CA THR A 102 -14.90 -9.65 -12.46
C THR A 102 -14.47 -9.71 -11.00
N ILE A 103 -15.19 -10.49 -10.20
CA ILE A 103 -14.92 -10.70 -8.77
C ILE A 103 -14.58 -12.17 -8.58
N ASN A 104 -13.38 -12.46 -8.06
CA ASN A 104 -12.89 -13.84 -7.85
C ASN A 104 -12.93 -14.74 -9.10
N GLY A 105 -12.79 -14.16 -10.29
CA GLY A 105 -12.83 -14.88 -11.56
C GLY A 105 -14.25 -15.08 -12.12
N GLU A 106 -15.27 -14.60 -11.42
CA GLU A 106 -16.67 -14.64 -11.86
C GLU A 106 -17.14 -13.26 -12.29
N GLU A 107 -17.83 -13.18 -13.42
CA GLU A 107 -18.47 -11.95 -13.88
C GLU A 107 -19.75 -11.68 -13.06
N CYS A 108 -19.80 -10.51 -12.44
CA CYS A 108 -20.91 -10.06 -11.62
C CYS A 108 -21.55 -8.82 -12.25
N LYS A 109 -22.87 -8.83 -12.44
CA LYS A 109 -23.61 -7.62 -12.83
C LYS A 109 -23.86 -6.76 -11.61
N MET A 110 -23.43 -5.52 -11.66
CA MET A 110 -23.54 -4.57 -10.56
C MET A 110 -24.20 -3.28 -11.01
N VAL A 111 -24.89 -2.63 -10.08
CA VAL A 111 -25.51 -1.32 -10.31
C VAL A 111 -24.72 -0.25 -9.57
N TYR A 112 -24.33 0.82 -10.27
CA TYR A 112 -23.68 1.97 -9.65
C TYR A 112 -24.67 2.75 -8.77
N GLY A 113 -24.27 3.02 -7.52
CA GLY A 113 -25.11 3.67 -6.50
C GLY A 113 -26.04 2.76 -5.72
N SER A 114 -26.02 1.44 -5.98
CA SER A 114 -26.66 0.45 -5.11
C SER A 114 -25.62 -0.23 -4.20
N ASN A 115 -25.98 -0.42 -2.93
CA ASN A 115 -25.17 -1.17 -1.96
C ASN A 115 -25.34 -2.70 -2.11
N LYS A 116 -26.20 -3.19 -3.01
CA LYS A 116 -26.42 -4.62 -3.26
C LYS A 116 -25.70 -5.07 -4.53
N ALA A 117 -25.07 -6.25 -4.49
CA ALA A 117 -24.74 -7.00 -5.70
C ALA A 117 -25.95 -7.85 -6.11
N TYR A 118 -26.17 -7.98 -7.41
CA TYR A 118 -27.24 -8.83 -7.96
C TYR A 118 -26.60 -9.97 -8.75
N GLY A 119 -27.15 -11.18 -8.63
CA GLY A 119 -26.72 -12.29 -9.47
C GLY A 119 -26.98 -12.00 -10.96
N MET A 120 -26.27 -12.71 -11.86
CA MET A 120 -26.33 -12.50 -13.31
C MET A 120 -27.76 -12.46 -13.90
N ASP A 121 -28.71 -13.15 -13.26
CA ASP A 121 -30.08 -13.34 -13.72
C ASP A 121 -31.12 -12.37 -13.11
N THR A 122 -30.76 -11.51 -12.15
CA THR A 122 -31.76 -10.72 -11.37
C THR A 122 -31.54 -9.21 -11.35
N ALA A 123 -30.48 -8.70 -11.99
CA ALA A 123 -30.07 -7.29 -11.91
C ALA A 123 -31.08 -6.30 -12.54
N GLU A 124 -31.85 -6.72 -13.55
CA GLU A 124 -32.81 -5.85 -14.25
C GLU A 124 -34.21 -5.82 -13.60
N GLU A 125 -34.61 -6.90 -12.94
CA GLU A 125 -36.01 -7.10 -12.50
C GLU A 125 -36.33 -6.59 -11.08
N THR A 126 -35.31 -6.28 -10.27
CA THR A 126 -35.49 -5.90 -8.84
C THR A 126 -34.94 -4.51 -8.47
N MET A 127 -34.80 -3.62 -9.45
CA MET A 127 -34.35 -2.24 -9.21
C MET A 127 -35.38 -1.42 -8.43
N ASP A 128 -35.25 -1.40 -7.11
CA ASP A 128 -35.82 -0.36 -6.27
C ASP A 128 -34.93 0.90 -6.29
N LYS A 129 -35.30 1.87 -7.13
CA LYS A 129 -34.58 3.14 -7.31
C LYS A 129 -34.60 4.04 -6.05
N SER A 130 -35.39 3.70 -5.03
CA SER A 130 -35.53 4.51 -3.81
C SER A 130 -34.34 4.39 -2.83
N ASN A 131 -33.54 3.32 -2.95
CA ASN A 131 -32.42 3.02 -2.04
C ASN A 131 -31.04 3.39 -2.59
N LEU A 132 -30.94 4.10 -3.71
CA LEU A 132 -29.64 4.52 -4.23
C LEU A 132 -29.10 5.73 -3.46
N SER A 133 -27.91 5.56 -2.87
CA SER A 133 -27.19 6.61 -2.16
C SER A 133 -26.93 7.85 -3.05
N ASP A 134 -26.82 9.02 -2.42
CA ASP A 134 -26.62 10.31 -3.09
C ASP A 134 -25.16 10.47 -3.57
N LEU A 135 -24.74 9.60 -4.49
CA LEU A 135 -23.45 9.68 -5.15
C LEU A 135 -23.51 10.77 -6.23
N ARG A 136 -22.99 11.95 -5.91
CA ARG A 136 -22.84 13.04 -6.86
C ARG A 136 -21.60 12.85 -7.73
N GLY A 137 -21.85 12.82 -9.04
CA GLY A 137 -21.08 13.45 -10.12
C GLY A 137 -19.57 13.25 -10.17
N ASP A 138 -19.13 12.61 -11.24
CA ASP A 138 -17.74 12.42 -11.69
C ASP A 138 -17.03 11.14 -11.23
N CYS A 139 -17.72 9.99 -11.28
CA CYS A 139 -17.13 8.67 -10.99
C CYS A 139 -16.60 7.99 -12.24
N ASN A 140 -15.30 7.75 -12.37
CA ASN A 140 -14.75 7.01 -13.53
C ASN A 140 -13.99 5.73 -13.17
N ILE A 141 -13.84 5.46 -11.87
CA ILE A 141 -13.31 4.19 -11.36
C ILE A 141 -14.21 3.75 -10.20
N ILE A 142 -14.62 2.48 -10.23
CA ILE A 142 -15.30 1.84 -9.11
C ILE A 142 -14.30 0.89 -8.46
N THR A 143 -14.14 1.04 -7.16
CA THR A 143 -13.29 0.16 -6.35
C THR A 143 -14.11 -0.61 -5.33
N MET A 144 -13.57 -1.74 -4.91
CA MET A 144 -14.22 -2.61 -3.92
C MET A 144 -13.35 -2.73 -2.68
N GLN A 145 -13.99 -2.67 -1.51
CA GLN A 145 -13.34 -2.86 -0.23
C GLN A 145 -12.74 -4.26 -0.16
N ARG A 146 -13.59 -5.29 -0.09
CA ARG A 146 -13.17 -6.68 0.15
C ARG A 146 -13.41 -7.56 -1.08
N SER A 147 -12.37 -8.24 -1.55
CA SER A 147 -12.45 -9.11 -2.73
C SER A 147 -13.36 -10.32 -2.56
N GLU A 148 -13.56 -10.78 -1.33
CA GLU A 148 -14.28 -12.03 -1.03
C GLU A 148 -15.81 -11.90 -1.03
N THR A 149 -16.35 -10.67 -0.96
CA THR A 149 -17.78 -10.45 -0.77
C THR A 149 -18.33 -9.56 -1.88
N PRO A 150 -19.19 -10.06 -2.78
CA PRO A 150 -19.84 -9.24 -3.81
C PRO A 150 -20.64 -8.06 -3.22
N ASP A 151 -21.17 -8.23 -2.00
CA ASP A 151 -21.88 -7.20 -1.24
C ASP A 151 -20.95 -6.21 -0.51
N ALA A 152 -19.64 -6.27 -0.76
CA ALA A 152 -18.71 -5.29 -0.20
C ALA A 152 -19.12 -3.87 -0.62
N ASN A 153 -18.98 -2.93 0.32
CA ASN A 153 -19.14 -1.53 0.02
C ASN A 153 -18.22 -1.15 -1.14
N LYS A 154 -18.81 -0.45 -2.12
CA LYS A 154 -18.11 0.07 -3.29
C LYS A 154 -17.74 1.52 -3.04
N ASP A 155 -16.53 1.86 -3.41
CA ASP A 155 -16.05 3.23 -3.37
C ASP A 155 -15.99 3.79 -4.80
N CYS A 156 -16.37 5.05 -4.91
CA CYS A 156 -16.32 5.78 -6.16
C CYS A 156 -15.08 6.66 -6.19
N VAL A 157 -14.29 6.52 -7.25
CA VAL A 157 -13.06 7.29 -7.42
C VAL A 157 -13.16 8.13 -8.69
N ASN A 158 -12.88 9.42 -8.52
CA ASN A 158 -12.58 10.32 -9.62
C ASN A 158 -11.06 10.34 -9.82
N PHE A 159 -10.59 9.85 -10.97
CA PHE A 159 -9.17 9.78 -11.28
C PHE A 159 -8.48 11.15 -11.26
N GLN A 160 -9.13 12.22 -11.72
CA GLN A 160 -8.51 13.55 -11.79
C GLN A 160 -8.47 14.28 -10.45
N LYS A 161 -9.44 14.03 -9.56
CA LYS A 161 -9.60 14.77 -8.30
C LYS A 161 -8.94 14.06 -7.11
N ASN A 162 -9.14 12.75 -7.00
CA ASN A 162 -8.89 12.03 -5.75
C ASN A 162 -7.80 10.96 -5.88
N PHE A 163 -7.35 10.61 -7.09
CA PHE A 163 -6.33 9.59 -7.28
C PHE A 163 -4.98 10.00 -6.71
N VAL A 164 -4.33 9.06 -6.01
CA VAL A 164 -3.00 9.26 -5.42
C VAL A 164 -1.96 8.45 -6.17
N GLY A 165 -2.24 7.18 -6.44
CA GLY A 165 -1.34 6.29 -7.15
C GLY A 165 -1.84 4.86 -7.21
N GLN A 166 -1.28 4.08 -8.14
CA GLN A 166 -1.44 2.63 -8.21
C GLN A 166 -0.48 1.97 -7.24
N VAL A 167 -0.94 0.94 -6.52
CA VAL A 167 -0.11 0.08 -5.69
C VAL A 167 0.67 -0.86 -6.58
N ILE A 168 2.00 -0.82 -6.47
CA ILE A 168 2.90 -1.66 -7.27
C ILE A 168 3.66 -2.68 -6.42
N TYR A 169 3.62 -2.53 -5.10
CA TYR A 169 4.29 -3.43 -4.17
C TYR A 169 3.62 -3.36 -2.80
N THR A 170 3.57 -4.51 -2.14
CA THR A 170 3.09 -4.66 -0.76
C THR A 170 4.05 -5.57 0.00
N ASN A 171 4.30 -5.26 1.27
CA ASN A 171 5.10 -6.10 2.14
C ASN A 171 4.53 -6.10 3.56
N TYR A 172 3.90 -7.20 3.93
CA TYR A 172 3.35 -7.39 5.26
C TYR A 172 4.42 -7.53 6.36
N PRO A 173 5.47 -8.37 6.22
CA PRO A 173 6.48 -8.54 7.27
C PRO A 173 7.19 -7.25 7.69
N ILE A 174 7.57 -6.40 6.72
CA ILE A 174 8.21 -5.12 6.99
C ILE A 174 7.24 -4.19 7.71
N GLY A 175 6.01 -4.08 7.22
CA GLY A 175 4.99 -3.24 7.83
C GLY A 175 4.68 -3.67 9.28
N LEU A 176 4.49 -4.97 9.52
CA LEU A 176 4.29 -5.51 10.87
C LEU A 176 5.48 -5.20 11.79
N THR A 177 6.72 -5.31 11.28
CA THR A 177 7.92 -4.97 12.05
C THR A 177 7.94 -3.49 12.45
N ILE A 178 7.57 -2.60 11.53
CA ILE A 178 7.45 -1.15 11.81
C ILE A 178 6.38 -0.89 12.87
N ASP A 179 5.21 -1.54 12.76
CA ASP A 179 4.12 -1.41 13.73
C ASP A 179 4.57 -1.86 15.13
N LEU A 180 5.25 -3.01 15.21
CA LEU A 180 5.79 -3.53 16.48
C LEU A 180 6.81 -2.57 17.09
N LEU A 181 7.72 -2.00 16.30
CA LEU A 181 8.70 -1.02 16.79
C LEU A 181 8.03 0.27 17.27
N LYS A 182 7.03 0.77 16.54
CA LYS A 182 6.31 2.00 16.88
C LYS A 182 5.51 1.86 18.18
N ASN A 183 4.87 0.71 18.37
CA ASN A 183 3.97 0.50 19.50
C ASN A 183 4.70 -0.02 20.76
N ASN A 184 5.97 -0.41 20.67
CA ASN A 184 6.75 -0.93 21.79
C ASN A 184 8.02 -0.11 22.04
N PRO A 185 7.95 0.95 22.85
CA PRO A 185 9.11 1.81 23.14
C PRO A 185 10.25 1.03 23.83
N LEU A 186 9.93 -0.03 24.58
CA LEU A 186 10.94 -0.90 25.21
C LEU A 186 11.83 -1.60 24.18
N ILE A 187 11.29 -2.01 23.03
CA ILE A 187 12.07 -2.62 21.95
C ILE A 187 13.04 -1.59 21.38
N MET A 188 12.57 -0.37 21.14
CA MET A 188 13.42 0.73 20.66
C MET A 188 14.54 1.07 21.65
N VAL A 189 14.22 1.19 22.94
CA VAL A 189 15.22 1.42 23.99
C VAL A 189 16.23 0.27 24.05
N GLY A 190 15.77 -0.98 23.96
CA GLY A 190 16.63 -2.16 23.91
C GLY A 190 17.59 -2.13 22.71
N LEU A 191 17.09 -1.83 21.51
CA LEU A 191 17.91 -1.75 20.29
C LEU A 191 18.97 -0.63 20.38
N ILE A 192 18.58 0.55 20.88
CA ILE A 192 19.51 1.66 21.10
C ILE A 192 20.57 1.29 22.14
N GLY A 193 20.16 0.64 23.23
CA GLY A 193 21.07 0.16 24.28
C GLY A 193 22.08 -0.86 23.74
N CYS A 194 21.62 -1.86 22.98
CA CYS A 194 22.51 -2.83 22.32
C CYS A 194 23.49 -2.15 21.37
N PHE A 195 23.04 -1.17 20.58
CA PHE A 195 23.90 -0.45 19.66
C PHE A 195 24.95 0.39 20.40
N ALA A 196 24.58 1.06 21.49
CA ALA A 196 25.53 1.79 22.33
C ALA A 196 26.59 0.86 22.95
N LEU A 197 26.19 -0.31 23.44
CA LEU A 197 27.11 -1.32 23.97
C LEU A 197 28.08 -1.84 22.89
N LEU A 198 27.61 -2.01 21.65
CA LEU A 198 28.49 -2.41 20.53
C LEU A 198 29.53 -1.33 20.20
N ILE A 199 29.15 -0.04 20.27
CA ILE A 199 30.10 1.07 20.10
C ILE A 199 31.14 1.05 21.21
N ILE A 200 30.71 0.94 22.47
CA ILE A 200 31.61 0.89 23.63
C ILE A 200 32.58 -0.31 23.52
N TYR A 201 32.06 -1.49 23.18
CA TYR A 201 32.87 -2.69 23.00
C TYR A 201 33.90 -2.53 21.88
N LYS A 202 33.51 -1.91 20.76
CA LYS A 202 34.43 -1.63 19.66
C LYS A 202 35.54 -0.65 20.08
N ASP A 203 35.20 0.40 20.82
CA ASP A 203 36.18 1.38 21.32
C ASP A 203 37.21 0.71 22.26
N GLN A 204 36.76 -0.14 23.18
CA GLN A 204 37.65 -0.90 24.07
C GLN A 204 38.60 -1.84 23.32
N THR A 205 38.13 -2.45 22.23
CA THR A 205 38.98 -3.33 21.41
C THR A 205 40.00 -2.57 20.57
N GLU A 206 39.73 -1.32 20.18
CA GLU A 206 40.73 -0.47 19.51
C GLU A 206 41.83 0.02 20.47
N ILE A 207 41.50 0.32 21.74
CA ILE A 207 42.45 0.77 22.77
C ILE A 207 43.45 -0.35 23.15
N SER A 208 42.99 -1.60 23.25
CA SER A 208 43.84 -2.73 23.68
C SER A 208 44.86 -3.21 22.64
N VAL A 209 44.79 -2.74 21.40
CA VAL A 209 45.74 -3.08 20.31
C VAL A 209 46.92 -2.08 20.23
N GLN A 210 46.85 -0.96 20.98
CA GLN A 210 47.89 0.10 20.99
C GLN A 210 48.94 -0.06 22.12
N TYR A 211 48.79 -1.05 23.00
CA TYR A 211 49.73 -1.40 24.09
C TYR A 211 50.26 -2.83 23.89
#